data_AF-A0A7S4V3F0-F1
#
_entry.id   AF-A0A7S4V3F0-F1
#
_cell.length_a   1.000
_cell.length_b   1.000
_cell.length_c   1.000
_cell.angle_alpha   90.00
_cell.angle_beta   90.00
_cell.angle_gamma   90.00
#
_symmetry.space_group_name_H-M   'P 1'
#
loop_
_entity.id
_entity.type
_entity.pdbx_description
1 polymer ?
#
loop_
_entity_poly.entity_id
_entity_poly.type
_entity_poly.pdbx_seq_one_letter_code
_entity_poly.pdbx_strand_id
1 'polypeptide(L)'
;FWLKIWLKAEPRGLAADAMLLFRSVLRWIGGADLGAGLLCLGVTVAAVVSAALALQRPPLKRLLAPRKFRVGRLFLHPVKGAAAVEVSELHLDRLGFQHDRRWAMLGSKNEVLTMRPCPRLVLVRPEVSGGPSTTLTLSAPGMPPLEVQAPGSDAETVAYNLWEVPGTARDCGPEAARWFSEFLGREARLAYVPAEECDVHLREPCKQAKWNDGDEAKSVYLPGSCIAFADETQGTLVSRTSLDDLNRRLPHKVAIERFRMNIILEGSAAYEEESWRSFGIGEKTFVMSRRCERCTVPLVNPETGERGSSNGEPIRELRKYRLFSMLPNGDPRHAISPIFGMKFGTSCHTGVIRVGDEVTPLTFWKRGDRTY
;
A
#
# COMPACT_ATOMS: atom_id res chain seq x y z
N PHE A 1 12.04 -3.06 48.28
CA PHE A 1 11.69 -1.78 47.64
C PHE A 1 11.09 -2.00 46.26
N TRP A 2 11.79 -2.68 45.33
CA TRP A 2 11.31 -3.02 43.99
C TRP A 2 9.99 -3.82 43.93
N LEU A 3 9.78 -4.78 44.84
CA LEU A 3 8.53 -5.56 44.92
C LEU A 3 7.30 -4.69 45.26
N LYS A 4 7.46 -3.64 46.07
CA LYS A 4 6.39 -2.68 46.41
C LYS A 4 6.01 -1.78 45.23
N ILE A 5 6.94 -1.57 44.29
CA ILE A 5 6.71 -0.81 43.06
C ILE A 5 5.94 -1.66 42.06
N TRP A 6 6.33 -2.93 41.91
CA TRP A 6 5.66 -3.90 41.04
C TRP A 6 4.21 -4.19 41.46
N LEU A 7 3.95 -4.39 42.76
CA LEU A 7 2.59 -4.64 43.30
C LEU A 7 1.61 -3.46 43.16
N LYS A 8 2.09 -2.23 42.90
CA LYS A 8 1.23 -1.06 42.65
C LYS A 8 0.74 -0.97 41.20
N ALA A 9 1.31 -1.76 40.27
CA ALA A 9 1.11 -1.62 38.83
C ALA A 9 0.19 -2.67 38.19
N GLU A 10 -0.24 -3.72 38.92
CA GLU A 10 -1.03 -4.84 38.38
C GLU A 10 -2.45 -4.98 38.97
N PRO A 11 -3.38 -5.68 38.28
CA PRO A 11 -4.75 -5.85 38.74
C PRO A 11 -4.80 -6.62 40.07
N ARG A 12 -5.70 -6.19 40.96
CA ARG A 12 -5.79 -6.54 42.41
C ARG A 12 -5.79 -8.05 42.77
N GLY A 13 -5.92 -8.98 41.82
CA GLY A 13 -5.94 -10.43 42.06
C GLY A 13 -4.54 -11.06 42.21
N LEU A 14 -3.66 -10.89 41.21
CA LEU A 14 -2.31 -11.50 41.19
C LEU A 14 -1.41 -11.01 42.34
N ALA A 15 -1.60 -9.76 42.76
CA ALA A 15 -0.87 -9.16 43.88
C ALA A 15 -1.19 -9.82 45.24
N ALA A 16 -2.41 -10.31 45.43
CA ALA A 16 -2.83 -10.96 46.68
C ALA A 16 -2.23 -12.37 46.82
N ASP A 17 -2.24 -13.14 45.73
CA ASP A 17 -1.68 -14.50 45.69
C ASP A 17 -0.15 -14.49 45.80
N ALA A 18 0.52 -13.53 45.15
CA ALA A 18 1.96 -13.33 45.28
C ALA A 18 2.37 -12.93 46.71
N MET A 19 1.55 -12.13 47.42
CA MET A 19 1.80 -11.81 48.82
C MET A 19 1.64 -13.02 49.76
N LEU A 20 0.65 -13.89 49.50
CA LEU A 20 0.45 -15.12 50.27
C LEU A 20 1.64 -16.08 50.10
N LEU A 21 2.13 -16.25 48.87
CA LEU A 21 3.32 -17.05 48.58
C LEU A 21 4.56 -16.47 49.26
N PHE A 22 4.76 -15.15 49.18
CA PHE A 22 5.90 -14.47 49.80
C PHE A 22 5.90 -14.58 51.34
N ARG A 23 4.73 -14.43 51.99
CA ARG A 23 4.60 -14.60 53.45
C ARG A 23 4.84 -16.06 53.89
N SER A 24 4.42 -17.02 53.07
CA SER A 24 4.65 -18.45 53.32
C SER A 24 6.14 -18.81 53.23
N VAL A 25 6.84 -18.27 52.22
CA VAL A 25 8.29 -18.45 52.06
C VAL A 25 9.07 -17.79 53.21
N LEU A 26 8.70 -16.57 53.62
CA LEU A 26 9.36 -15.91 54.77
C LEU A 26 9.18 -16.66 56.10
N ARG A 27 8.02 -17.28 56.32
CA ARG A 27 7.80 -18.13 57.51
C ARG A 27 8.66 -19.40 57.48
N TRP A 28 8.92 -19.96 56.31
CA TRP A 28 9.78 -21.14 56.13
C TRP A 28 11.27 -20.81 56.33
N ILE A 29 11.73 -19.63 55.88
CA ILE A 29 13.10 -19.15 56.07
C ILE A 29 13.42 -18.90 57.56
N GLY A 30 12.42 -18.58 58.38
CA GLY A 30 12.58 -18.34 59.82
C GLY A 30 13.06 -19.54 60.65
N GLY A 31 13.15 -20.74 60.07
CA GLY A 31 13.59 -21.97 60.74
C GLY A 31 14.65 -22.80 60.01
N ALA A 32 15.19 -22.32 58.88
CA ALA A 32 16.19 -23.04 58.09
C ALA A 32 17.37 -22.14 57.70
N ASP A 33 18.51 -22.75 57.39
CA ASP A 33 19.75 -22.09 56.96
C ASP A 33 19.48 -20.99 55.93
N LEU A 34 19.92 -19.76 56.23
CA LEU A 34 19.67 -18.55 55.44
C LEU A 34 20.06 -18.74 53.96
N GLY A 35 21.07 -19.57 53.69
CA GLY A 35 21.52 -19.88 52.33
C GLY A 35 20.48 -20.63 51.49
N ALA A 36 19.80 -21.61 52.09
CA ALA A 36 18.75 -22.38 51.41
C ALA A 36 17.49 -21.52 51.17
N GLY A 37 17.17 -20.63 52.10
CA GLY A 37 16.04 -19.71 51.99
C GLY A 37 16.16 -18.71 50.84
N LEU A 38 17.35 -18.11 50.68
CA LEU A 38 17.64 -17.19 49.57
C LEU A 38 17.61 -17.89 48.21
N LEU A 39 18.09 -19.13 48.12
CA LEU A 39 18.06 -19.93 46.90
C LEU A 39 16.62 -20.23 46.47
N CYS A 40 15.76 -20.68 47.39
CA CYS A 40 14.34 -20.93 47.13
C CYS A 40 13.60 -19.66 46.67
N LEU A 41 13.91 -18.51 47.27
CA LEU A 41 13.30 -17.24 46.87
C LEU A 41 13.73 -16.86 45.44
N GLY A 42 15.01 -17.01 45.11
CA GLY A 42 15.55 -16.76 43.77
C GLY A 42 14.89 -17.63 42.70
N VAL A 43 14.75 -18.93 42.95
CA VAL A 43 14.08 -19.88 42.04
C VAL A 43 12.60 -19.53 41.86
N THR A 44 11.91 -19.16 42.94
CA THR A 44 10.49 -18.81 42.89
C THR A 44 10.26 -17.52 42.08
N VAL A 45 11.07 -16.49 42.29
CA VAL A 45 11.01 -15.24 41.51
C VAL A 45 11.31 -15.51 40.04
N ALA A 46 12.35 -16.30 39.74
CA ALA A 46 12.68 -16.67 38.36
C ALA A 46 11.54 -17.44 37.67
N ALA A 47 10.88 -18.36 38.38
CA ALA A 47 9.76 -19.12 37.87
C ALA A 47 8.53 -18.24 37.60
N VAL A 48 8.19 -17.31 38.50
CA VAL A 48 7.07 -16.38 38.32
C VAL A 48 7.32 -15.41 37.18
N VAL A 49 8.53 -14.84 37.07
CA VAL A 49 8.91 -13.97 35.96
C VAL A 49 8.87 -14.74 34.63
N SER A 50 9.35 -15.97 34.60
CA SER A 50 9.31 -16.82 33.41
C SER A 50 7.87 -17.18 33.01
N ALA A 51 7.00 -17.48 33.97
CA ALA A 51 5.59 -17.74 33.74
C ALA A 51 4.84 -16.49 33.24
N ALA A 52 5.11 -15.32 33.82
CA ALA A 52 4.54 -14.05 33.37
C ALA A 52 4.99 -13.70 31.94
N LEU A 53 6.28 -13.89 31.62
CA LEU A 53 6.80 -13.72 30.26
C LEU A 53 6.20 -14.74 29.28
N ALA A 54 5.95 -15.97 29.72
CA ALA A 54 5.29 -17.01 28.92
C ALA A 54 3.81 -16.69 28.67
N LEU A 55 3.10 -16.12 29.65
CA LEU A 55 1.70 -15.68 29.53
C LEU A 55 1.55 -14.42 28.66
N GLN A 56 2.57 -13.57 28.57
CA GLN A 56 2.63 -12.46 27.61
C GLN A 56 2.95 -12.90 26.18
N ARG A 57 3.47 -14.13 25.99
CA ARG A 57 3.71 -14.67 24.66
C ARG A 57 2.43 -15.31 24.12
N PRO A 58 2.02 -15.03 22.87
CA PRO A 58 0.89 -15.73 22.27
C PRO A 58 1.18 -17.24 22.28
N PRO A 59 0.16 -18.10 22.51
CA PRO A 59 0.35 -19.53 22.59
C PRO A 59 1.03 -20.05 21.32
N LEU A 60 1.99 -20.97 21.45
CA LEU A 60 2.82 -21.48 20.35
C LEU A 60 1.99 -21.94 19.13
N LYS A 61 0.78 -22.50 19.37
CA LYS A 61 -0.18 -22.87 18.32
C LYS A 61 -0.62 -21.71 17.41
N ARG A 62 -0.67 -20.48 17.94
CA ARG A 62 -1.01 -19.25 17.19
C ARG A 62 0.19 -18.69 16.41
N LEU A 63 1.41 -19.01 16.85
CA LEU A 63 2.66 -18.72 16.13
C LEU A 63 2.92 -19.75 15.00
N LEU A 64 2.41 -20.98 15.15
CA LEU A 64 2.56 -22.09 14.20
C LEU A 64 1.38 -22.27 13.25
N ALA A 65 0.23 -21.64 13.52
CA ALA A 65 -0.89 -21.65 12.57
C ALA A 65 -0.46 -20.91 11.29
N PRO A 66 -0.66 -21.49 10.10
CA PRO A 66 -0.36 -20.80 8.85
C PRO A 66 -1.15 -19.49 8.84
N ARG A 67 -0.44 -18.36 8.72
CA ARG A 67 -1.07 -17.06 8.58
C ARG A 67 -1.87 -17.07 7.29
N LYS A 68 -3.18 -16.80 7.41
CA LYS A 68 -4.07 -16.65 6.26
C LYS A 68 -4.12 -15.19 5.90
N PHE A 69 -3.54 -14.84 4.76
CA PHE A 69 -3.66 -13.50 4.21
C PHE A 69 -4.87 -13.44 3.28
N ARG A 70 -5.54 -12.29 3.22
CA ARG A 70 -6.72 -12.10 2.37
C ARG A 70 -6.75 -10.72 1.74
N VAL A 71 -7.44 -10.60 0.62
CA VAL A 71 -7.83 -9.32 0.05
C VAL A 71 -8.87 -8.69 0.97
N GLY A 72 -8.53 -7.60 1.66
CA GLY A 72 -9.44 -6.90 2.56
C GLY A 72 -10.29 -5.85 1.85
N ARG A 73 -9.65 -4.99 1.03
CA ARG A 73 -10.31 -3.93 0.25
C ARG A 73 -9.65 -3.81 -1.11
N LEU A 74 -10.41 -3.41 -2.11
CA LEU A 74 -9.93 -3.15 -3.46
C LEU A 74 -10.31 -1.74 -3.91
N PHE A 75 -9.40 -1.08 -4.60
CA PHE A 75 -9.60 0.26 -5.12
C PHE A 75 -9.18 0.36 -6.58
N LEU A 76 -10.05 1.00 -7.34
CA LEU A 76 -9.82 1.42 -8.71
C LEU A 76 -9.59 2.93 -8.75
N HIS A 77 -8.75 3.40 -9.67
CA HIS A 77 -8.48 4.82 -9.85
C HIS A 77 -8.66 5.21 -11.32
N PRO A 78 -9.90 5.29 -11.82
CA PRO A 78 -10.19 5.41 -13.25
C PRO A 78 -9.46 6.56 -13.96
N VAL A 79 -9.52 7.74 -13.35
CA VAL A 79 -8.87 8.96 -13.83
C VAL A 79 -7.62 9.22 -13.00
N LYS A 80 -6.47 9.43 -13.67
CA LYS A 80 -5.19 9.71 -13.00
C LYS A 80 -5.31 10.97 -12.13
N GLY A 81 -5.17 10.76 -10.82
CA GLY A 81 -5.22 11.85 -9.84
C GLY A 81 -6.61 12.15 -9.27
N ALA A 82 -7.67 11.57 -9.82
CA ALA A 82 -9.01 11.64 -9.26
C ALA A 82 -9.19 10.76 -8.03
N ALA A 83 -10.35 10.85 -7.38
CA ALA A 83 -10.72 9.99 -6.25
C ALA A 83 -10.66 8.50 -6.62
N ALA A 84 -10.43 7.68 -5.60
CA ALA A 84 -10.52 6.22 -5.74
C ALA A 84 -11.98 5.77 -5.70
N VAL A 85 -12.27 4.67 -6.38
CA VAL A 85 -13.53 3.93 -6.30
C VAL A 85 -13.25 2.64 -5.56
N GLU A 86 -13.88 2.43 -4.41
CA GLU A 86 -13.83 1.15 -3.72
C GLU A 86 -14.73 0.15 -4.43
N VAL A 87 -14.21 -1.05 -4.71
CA VAL A 87 -14.89 -2.08 -5.49
C VAL A 87 -14.82 -3.44 -4.79
N SER A 88 -15.74 -4.34 -5.09
CA SER A 88 -15.72 -5.71 -4.56
C SER A 88 -14.79 -6.63 -5.35
N GLU A 89 -14.46 -6.27 -6.58
CA GLU A 89 -13.61 -7.06 -7.47
C GLU A 89 -12.82 -6.19 -8.45
N LEU A 90 -11.67 -6.71 -8.90
CA LEU A 90 -10.87 -6.12 -9.96
C LEU A 90 -10.65 -7.16 -11.06
N HIS A 91 -10.93 -6.76 -12.30
CA HIS A 91 -10.70 -7.56 -13.49
C HIS A 91 -9.33 -7.22 -14.07
N LEU A 92 -8.62 -8.22 -14.58
CA LEU A 92 -7.29 -8.08 -15.17
C LEU A 92 -7.36 -7.90 -16.69
N ASP A 93 -6.43 -7.12 -17.22
CA ASP A 93 -6.11 -7.00 -18.65
C ASP A 93 -4.57 -6.89 -18.83
N ARG A 94 -4.11 -6.67 -20.07
CA ARG A 94 -2.66 -6.49 -20.34
C ARG A 94 -2.08 -5.18 -19.78
N LEU A 95 -2.91 -4.27 -19.28
CA LEU A 95 -2.52 -3.00 -18.65
C LEU A 95 -2.59 -3.07 -17.11
N GLY A 96 -2.88 -4.23 -16.52
CA GLY A 96 -3.02 -4.44 -15.09
C GLY A 96 -4.47 -4.69 -14.71
N PHE A 97 -5.08 -3.78 -13.95
CA PHE A 97 -6.52 -3.83 -13.67
C PHE A 97 -7.30 -3.03 -14.72
N GLN A 98 -8.37 -3.61 -15.24
CA GLN A 98 -9.29 -2.94 -16.16
C GLN A 98 -9.76 -1.63 -15.56
N HIS A 99 -9.87 -0.60 -16.41
CA HIS A 99 -10.24 0.77 -16.06
C HIS A 99 -9.25 1.54 -15.17
N ASP A 100 -8.22 0.92 -14.59
CA ASP A 100 -7.33 1.59 -13.63
C ASP A 100 -6.39 2.58 -14.33
N ARG A 101 -6.52 3.89 -14.05
CA ARG A 101 -5.75 4.96 -14.69
C ARG A 101 -5.78 4.88 -16.23
N ARG A 102 -6.92 4.51 -16.82
CA ARG A 102 -7.13 4.55 -18.29
C ARG A 102 -7.43 5.95 -18.81
N TRP A 103 -7.79 6.85 -17.91
CA TRP A 103 -8.12 8.22 -18.23
C TRP A 103 -7.13 9.17 -17.56
N ALA A 104 -6.78 10.26 -18.22
CA ALA A 104 -5.99 11.32 -17.61
C ALA A 104 -6.25 12.68 -18.26
N MET A 105 -5.90 13.73 -17.54
CA MET A 105 -5.98 15.09 -18.05
C MET A 105 -4.66 15.47 -18.71
N LEU A 106 -4.74 16.03 -19.91
CA LEU A 106 -3.62 16.60 -20.65
C LEU A 106 -3.69 18.13 -20.60
N GLY A 107 -2.56 18.78 -20.34
CA GLY A 107 -2.43 20.22 -20.44
C GLY A 107 -2.18 20.69 -21.87
N SER A 108 -1.96 22.00 -22.04
CA SER A 108 -1.73 22.64 -23.34
C SER A 108 -0.43 22.22 -24.02
N LYS A 109 0.54 21.65 -23.27
CA LYS A 109 1.79 21.11 -23.83
C LYS A 109 1.75 19.58 -23.93
N ASN A 110 0.56 18.98 -23.90
CA ASN A 110 0.35 17.53 -23.88
C ASN A 110 1.00 16.82 -22.68
N GLU A 111 1.29 17.57 -21.62
CA GLU A 111 1.78 17.01 -20.36
C GLU A 111 0.61 16.41 -19.57
N VAL A 112 0.83 15.24 -18.97
CA VAL A 112 -0.17 14.65 -18.10
C VAL A 112 -0.29 15.46 -16.80
N LEU A 113 -1.44 16.08 -16.56
CA LEU A 113 -1.75 16.78 -15.33
C LEU A 113 -1.97 15.75 -14.21
N THR A 114 -1.30 15.97 -13.07
CA THR A 114 -1.38 15.09 -11.90
C THR A 114 -1.77 15.89 -10.66
N MET A 115 -2.00 15.23 -9.51
CA MET A 115 -2.28 15.93 -8.25
C MET A 115 -1.15 16.86 -7.77
N ARG A 116 0.06 16.79 -8.37
CA ARG A 116 1.19 17.66 -7.99
C ARG A 116 1.11 19.07 -8.57
N PRO A 117 0.71 19.29 -9.82
CA PRO A 117 0.27 20.61 -10.25
C PRO A 117 -1.20 20.89 -9.89
N CYS A 118 -2.06 19.87 -9.83
CA CYS A 118 -3.51 20.04 -9.74
C CYS A 118 -4.14 19.21 -8.60
N PRO A 119 -3.91 19.55 -7.32
CA PRO A 119 -4.36 18.73 -6.18
C PRO A 119 -5.89 18.59 -6.09
N ARG A 120 -6.64 19.59 -6.58
CA ARG A 120 -8.11 19.56 -6.68
C ARG A 120 -8.65 18.40 -7.53
N LEU A 121 -7.83 17.77 -8.39
CA LEU A 121 -8.22 16.57 -9.11
C LEU A 121 -8.77 15.49 -8.19
N VAL A 122 -8.25 15.36 -6.96
CA VAL A 122 -8.70 14.34 -5.99
C VAL A 122 -10.18 14.46 -5.62
N LEU A 123 -10.79 15.63 -5.84
CA LEU A 123 -12.21 15.89 -5.58
C LEU A 123 -13.12 15.44 -6.73
N VAL A 124 -12.55 15.13 -7.90
CA VAL A 124 -13.30 14.51 -8.99
C VAL A 124 -13.56 13.07 -8.62
N ARG A 125 -14.84 12.70 -8.57
CA ARG A 125 -15.30 11.35 -8.25
C ARG A 125 -15.73 10.64 -9.53
N PRO A 126 -14.96 9.64 -9.98
CA PRO A 126 -15.34 8.84 -11.14
C PRO A 126 -16.21 7.66 -10.73
N GLU A 127 -17.12 7.29 -11.62
CA GLU A 127 -17.82 6.02 -11.63
C GLU A 127 -17.68 5.43 -13.03
N VAL A 128 -17.30 4.15 -13.11
CA VAL A 128 -17.15 3.46 -14.39
C VAL A 128 -18.23 2.42 -14.50
N SER A 129 -18.94 2.42 -15.62
CA SER A 129 -19.99 1.47 -15.92
C SER A 129 -19.89 0.98 -17.37
N GLY A 130 -20.60 -0.10 -17.68
CA GLY A 130 -20.64 -0.68 -19.02
C GLY A 130 -19.53 -1.71 -19.28
N GLY A 131 -19.82 -2.63 -20.21
CA GLY A 131 -18.87 -3.65 -20.68
C GLY A 131 -18.10 -3.16 -21.92
N PRO A 132 -18.45 -3.60 -23.15
CA PRO A 132 -17.73 -3.21 -24.37
C PRO A 132 -17.70 -1.69 -24.63
N SER A 133 -18.74 -0.97 -24.21
CA SER A 133 -18.81 0.49 -24.20
C SER A 133 -18.62 0.98 -22.77
N THR A 134 -17.39 1.29 -22.40
CA THR A 134 -17.08 1.87 -21.09
C THR A 134 -17.61 3.29 -21.00
N THR A 135 -18.46 3.57 -20.02
CA THR A 135 -18.97 4.89 -19.69
C THR A 135 -18.34 5.39 -18.39
N LEU A 136 -17.82 6.61 -18.41
CA LEU A 136 -17.23 7.30 -17.26
C LEU A 136 -18.17 8.43 -16.82
N THR A 137 -18.75 8.28 -15.63
CA THR A 137 -19.53 9.35 -14.99
C THR A 137 -18.66 10.09 -13.98
N LEU A 138 -18.68 11.41 -14.01
CA LEU A 138 -17.84 12.28 -13.20
C LEU A 138 -18.70 13.26 -12.41
N SER A 139 -18.37 13.40 -11.13
CA SER A 139 -18.91 14.47 -10.28
C SER A 139 -17.78 15.22 -9.57
N ALA A 140 -17.96 16.52 -9.36
CA ALA A 140 -17.02 17.33 -8.58
C ALA A 140 -17.75 18.52 -7.93
N PRO A 141 -17.21 19.08 -6.83
CA PRO A 141 -17.82 20.23 -6.17
C PRO A 141 -17.98 21.42 -7.12
N GLY A 142 -19.21 21.94 -7.20
CA GLY A 142 -19.54 23.11 -8.02
C GLY A 142 -19.68 22.83 -9.52
N MET A 143 -19.63 21.56 -9.95
CA MET A 143 -19.77 21.18 -11.35
C MET A 143 -21.04 20.34 -11.58
N PRO A 144 -21.71 20.46 -12.74
CA PRO A 144 -22.75 19.51 -13.13
C PRO A 144 -22.12 18.11 -13.32
N PRO A 145 -22.88 17.02 -13.13
CA PRO A 145 -22.42 15.69 -13.52
C PRO A 145 -22.03 15.65 -15.00
N LEU A 146 -20.95 14.95 -15.33
CA LEU A 146 -20.50 14.75 -16.70
C LEU A 146 -20.46 13.26 -17.01
N GLU A 147 -21.09 12.86 -18.10
CA GLU A 147 -20.98 11.50 -18.64
C GLU A 147 -20.08 11.53 -19.88
N VAL A 148 -19.09 10.64 -19.92
CA VAL A 148 -18.15 10.52 -21.04
C VAL A 148 -18.15 9.06 -21.50
N GLN A 149 -18.53 8.83 -22.75
CA GLN A 149 -18.35 7.53 -23.39
C GLN A 149 -16.88 7.35 -23.79
N ALA A 150 -16.33 6.15 -23.58
CA ALA A 150 -15.00 5.83 -24.08
C ALA A 150 -14.93 6.09 -25.59
N PRO A 151 -14.03 6.98 -26.04
CA PRO A 151 -13.95 7.35 -27.44
C PRO A 151 -13.64 6.13 -28.32
N GLY A 152 -14.31 6.03 -29.47
CA GLY A 152 -14.10 4.99 -30.48
C GLY A 152 -12.76 5.13 -31.21
N SER A 153 -12.46 4.20 -32.11
CA SER A 153 -11.23 4.22 -32.92
C SER A 153 -11.15 5.37 -33.92
N ASP A 154 -12.28 6.03 -34.18
CA ASP A 154 -12.44 7.21 -35.02
C ASP A 154 -12.14 8.54 -34.29
N ALA A 155 -11.94 8.50 -32.97
CA ALA A 155 -11.61 9.69 -32.20
C ALA A 155 -10.22 10.24 -32.51
N GLU A 156 -10.03 11.54 -32.27
CA GLU A 156 -8.74 12.21 -32.43
C GLU A 156 -7.68 11.53 -31.55
N THR A 157 -6.55 11.18 -32.15
CA THR A 157 -5.39 10.67 -31.41
C THR A 157 -4.52 11.84 -30.94
N VAL A 158 -4.33 11.93 -29.63
CA VAL A 158 -3.48 12.92 -28.98
C VAL A 158 -2.22 12.26 -28.44
N ALA A 159 -1.07 12.88 -28.68
CA ALA A 159 0.18 12.51 -28.03
C ALA A 159 0.17 12.99 -26.57
N TYR A 160 0.83 12.26 -25.68
CA TYR A 160 1.11 12.71 -24.33
C TYR A 160 2.53 12.35 -23.91
N ASN A 161 3.02 13.04 -22.87
CA ASN A 161 4.24 12.66 -22.19
C ASN A 161 3.96 12.45 -20.70
N LEU A 162 4.27 11.24 -20.23
CA LEU A 162 4.23 10.90 -18.82
C LEU A 162 5.61 10.45 -18.39
N TRP A 163 6.34 11.34 -17.70
CA TRP A 163 7.69 11.07 -17.19
C TRP A 163 8.72 10.73 -18.26
N GLU A 164 8.77 11.52 -19.32
CA GLU A 164 9.66 11.32 -20.46
C GLU A 164 9.35 10.04 -21.24
N VAL A 165 8.21 9.40 -20.94
CA VAL A 165 7.67 8.27 -21.72
C VAL A 165 6.56 8.85 -22.61
N PRO A 166 6.80 8.95 -23.93
CA PRO A 166 5.77 9.35 -24.87
C PRO A 166 4.73 8.24 -25.02
N GLY A 167 3.49 8.63 -25.28
CA GLY A 167 2.40 7.72 -25.61
C GLY A 167 1.31 8.42 -26.42
N THR A 168 0.33 7.67 -26.85
CA THR A 168 -0.86 8.17 -27.55
C THR A 168 -2.13 7.76 -26.80
N ALA A 169 -3.13 8.61 -26.88
CA ALA A 169 -4.44 8.40 -26.29
C ALA A 169 -5.50 8.98 -27.22
N ARG A 170 -6.77 8.64 -26.99
CA ARG A 170 -7.91 9.19 -27.70
C ARG A 170 -8.46 10.39 -26.93
N ASP A 171 -8.69 11.50 -27.64
CA ASP A 171 -9.35 12.68 -27.07
C ASP A 171 -10.81 12.36 -26.74
N CYS A 172 -11.29 12.85 -25.61
CA CYS A 172 -12.63 12.56 -25.10
C CYS A 172 -13.65 13.67 -25.42
N GLY A 173 -13.31 14.57 -26.33
CA GLY A 173 -14.20 15.57 -26.89
C GLY A 173 -14.21 16.91 -26.13
N PRO A 174 -14.77 17.93 -26.78
CA PRO A 174 -14.74 19.31 -26.29
C PRO A 174 -15.61 19.53 -25.04
N GLU A 175 -16.61 18.69 -24.80
CA GLU A 175 -17.45 18.77 -23.60
C GLU A 175 -16.65 18.40 -22.35
N ALA A 176 -15.96 17.26 -22.38
CA ALA A 176 -15.07 16.85 -21.30
C ALA A 176 -13.95 17.87 -21.08
N ALA A 177 -13.37 18.40 -22.17
CA ALA A 177 -12.34 19.44 -22.08
C ALA A 177 -12.85 20.72 -21.39
N ARG A 178 -14.05 21.21 -21.75
CA ARG A 178 -14.65 22.39 -21.09
C ARG A 178 -14.89 22.15 -19.61
N TRP A 179 -15.49 21.00 -19.26
CA TRP A 179 -15.81 20.65 -17.88
C TRP A 179 -14.56 20.64 -16.99
N PHE A 180 -13.49 19.96 -17.42
CA PHE A 180 -12.25 19.93 -16.64
C PHE A 180 -11.53 21.27 -16.64
N SER A 181 -11.59 22.01 -17.73
CA SER A 181 -10.95 23.33 -17.80
C SER A 181 -11.58 24.32 -16.83
N GLU A 182 -12.91 24.31 -16.73
CA GLU A 182 -13.67 25.09 -15.74
C GLU A 182 -13.35 24.64 -14.31
N PHE A 183 -13.39 23.33 -14.04
CA PHE A 183 -13.11 22.81 -12.69
C PHE A 183 -11.68 23.13 -12.21
N LEU A 184 -10.68 22.98 -13.09
CA LEU A 184 -9.27 23.19 -12.77
C LEU A 184 -8.82 24.65 -12.88
N GLY A 185 -9.60 25.52 -13.52
CA GLY A 185 -9.24 26.92 -13.79
C GLY A 185 -8.07 27.07 -14.76
N ARG A 186 -7.85 26.07 -15.64
CA ARG A 186 -6.79 26.04 -16.66
C ARG A 186 -7.18 25.10 -17.78
N GLU A 187 -6.62 25.31 -18.96
CA GLU A 187 -6.85 24.41 -20.09
C GLU A 187 -6.47 22.95 -19.75
N ALA A 188 -7.43 22.05 -19.95
CA ALA A 188 -7.29 20.63 -19.71
C ALA A 188 -8.18 19.82 -20.66
N ARG A 189 -7.62 18.78 -21.28
CA ARG A 189 -8.33 17.83 -22.15
C ARG A 189 -8.32 16.44 -21.55
N LEU A 190 -9.46 15.76 -21.54
CA LEU A 190 -9.54 14.39 -21.05
C LEU A 190 -9.10 13.45 -22.17
N ALA A 191 -8.19 12.53 -21.84
CA ALA A 191 -7.67 11.53 -22.76
C ALA A 191 -7.88 10.12 -22.22
N TYR A 192 -8.14 9.18 -23.13
CA TYR A 192 -8.40 7.77 -22.84
C TYR A 192 -7.42 6.85 -23.56
N VAL A 193 -6.88 5.85 -22.86
CA VAL A 193 -6.04 4.80 -23.45
C VAL A 193 -6.82 3.48 -23.45
N PRO A 194 -7.24 2.97 -24.63
CA PRO A 194 -7.80 1.63 -24.76
C PRO A 194 -6.71 0.57 -24.54
N ALA A 195 -7.08 -0.60 -24.01
CA ALA A 195 -6.12 -1.65 -23.70
C ALA A 195 -5.46 -2.21 -24.97
N GLU A 196 -6.20 -2.26 -26.08
CA GLU A 196 -5.80 -2.87 -27.34
C GLU A 196 -4.68 -2.08 -28.02
N GLU A 197 -4.71 -0.74 -27.93
CA GLU A 197 -3.82 0.17 -28.69
C GLU A 197 -2.66 0.72 -27.84
N CYS A 198 -2.54 0.31 -26.58
CA CYS A 198 -1.50 0.81 -25.71
C CYS A 198 -0.13 0.21 -26.05
N ASP A 199 0.72 0.98 -26.72
CA ASP A 199 2.11 0.57 -27.02
C ASP A 199 3.13 1.13 -26.02
N VAL A 200 2.65 1.78 -24.96
CA VAL A 200 3.53 2.34 -23.93
C VAL A 200 4.17 1.22 -23.12
N HIS A 201 5.43 0.98 -23.44
CA HIS A 201 6.28 0.10 -22.67
C HIS A 201 6.65 0.74 -21.33
N LEU A 202 6.61 -0.10 -20.30
CA LEU A 202 7.01 0.22 -18.93
C LEU A 202 8.37 0.92 -18.89
N ARG A 203 8.58 1.85 -17.96
CA ARG A 203 9.89 2.51 -17.83
C ARG A 203 10.95 1.47 -17.42
N GLU A 204 12.15 1.50 -18.00
CA GLU A 204 13.22 0.50 -17.76
C GLU A 204 13.57 0.20 -16.28
N PRO A 205 13.50 1.13 -15.30
CA PRO A 205 13.69 0.73 -13.89
C PRO A 205 12.50 -0.06 -13.30
N CYS A 206 11.32 -0.01 -13.93
CA CYS A 206 10.13 -0.74 -13.50
C CYS A 206 10.11 -2.17 -14.05
N LYS A 207 10.82 -2.44 -15.16
CA LYS A 207 10.89 -3.74 -15.84
C LYS A 207 11.78 -4.77 -15.13
N GLN A 208 12.77 -4.32 -14.36
CA GLN A 208 13.85 -5.19 -13.91
C GLN A 208 13.90 -5.26 -12.38
N ALA A 209 13.58 -6.42 -11.82
CA ALA A 209 14.06 -6.79 -10.51
C ALA A 209 15.36 -7.59 -10.71
N LYS A 210 16.48 -7.12 -10.14
CA LYS A 210 17.75 -7.86 -10.19
C LYS A 210 17.77 -8.86 -9.04
N TRP A 211 17.63 -10.12 -9.41
CA TRP A 211 17.64 -11.25 -8.49
C TRP A 211 19.05 -11.82 -8.42
N ASN A 212 19.60 -12.01 -7.23
CA ASN A 212 20.96 -12.52 -7.05
C ASN A 212 21.03 -14.06 -7.14
N ASP A 213 20.16 -14.66 -7.94
CA ASP A 213 19.97 -16.11 -8.04
C ASP A 213 20.81 -16.78 -9.16
N GLY A 214 21.76 -16.07 -9.78
CA GLY A 214 22.59 -16.60 -10.87
C GLY A 214 21.92 -16.64 -12.26
N ASP A 215 20.63 -16.28 -12.34
CA ASP A 215 19.87 -16.13 -13.57
C ASP A 215 19.74 -14.65 -13.98
N GLU A 216 19.72 -14.40 -15.28
CA GLU A 216 19.46 -13.10 -15.92
C GLU A 216 18.22 -12.38 -15.33
N ALA A 217 18.21 -11.05 -15.37
CA ALA A 217 17.11 -10.25 -14.85
C ALA A 217 15.77 -10.71 -15.45
N LYS A 218 14.87 -11.27 -14.62
CA LYS A 218 13.54 -11.71 -15.06
C LYS A 218 12.58 -10.53 -15.03
N SER A 219 11.91 -10.30 -16.16
CA SER A 219 10.84 -9.30 -16.26
C SER A 219 9.76 -9.61 -15.22
N VAL A 220 9.31 -8.58 -14.49
CA VAL A 220 8.16 -8.70 -13.57
C VAL A 220 6.81 -8.66 -14.29
N TYR A 221 6.83 -8.64 -15.63
CA TYR A 221 5.68 -8.54 -16.52
C TYR A 221 5.70 -9.61 -17.60
N LEU A 222 4.52 -10.07 -18.03
CA LEU A 222 4.36 -10.88 -19.23
C LEU A 222 4.70 -10.10 -20.50
N PRO A 223 5.16 -10.76 -21.58
CA PRO A 223 5.24 -10.16 -22.90
C PRO A 223 3.90 -9.50 -23.30
N GLY A 224 3.96 -8.32 -23.92
CA GLY A 224 2.77 -7.55 -24.31
C GLY A 224 2.10 -6.77 -23.17
N SER A 225 2.65 -6.80 -21.96
CA SER A 225 2.16 -5.96 -20.85
C SER A 225 2.54 -4.50 -21.06
N CYS A 226 1.59 -3.62 -20.81
CA CYS A 226 1.75 -2.17 -20.88
C CYS A 226 1.21 -1.49 -19.62
N ILE A 227 1.34 -0.17 -19.56
CA ILE A 227 0.65 0.67 -18.57
C ILE A 227 0.07 1.87 -19.31
N ALA A 228 -1.15 2.28 -18.95
CA ALA A 228 -1.74 3.53 -19.43
C ALA A 228 -1.14 4.72 -18.64
N PHE A 229 -1.95 5.42 -17.84
CA PHE A 229 -1.51 6.60 -17.10
C PHE A 229 -1.03 6.30 -15.67
N ALA A 230 -0.80 5.03 -15.33
CA ALA A 230 -0.15 4.65 -14.08
C ALA A 230 1.30 5.18 -14.05
N ASP A 231 1.85 5.46 -12.86
CA ASP A 231 3.19 6.09 -12.79
C ASP A 231 4.33 5.15 -13.20
N GLU A 232 4.23 3.87 -12.83
CA GLU A 232 5.36 2.91 -12.92
C GLU A 232 4.94 1.46 -13.18
N THR A 233 3.87 0.96 -12.54
CA THR A 233 3.51 -0.47 -12.56
C THR A 233 2.01 -0.68 -12.74
N GLN A 234 1.61 -1.93 -13.00
CA GLN A 234 0.22 -2.34 -13.24
C GLN A 234 -0.65 -2.42 -11.98
N GLY A 235 -0.04 -2.59 -10.81
CA GLY A 235 -0.76 -2.64 -9.55
C GLY A 235 0.07 -2.28 -8.34
N THR A 236 -0.61 -2.07 -7.21
CA THR A 236 -0.03 -1.68 -5.93
C THR A 236 -0.69 -2.41 -4.75
N LEU A 237 0.10 -2.80 -3.76
CA LEU A 237 -0.32 -3.56 -2.57
C LEU A 237 0.17 -2.89 -1.29
N VAL A 238 -0.66 -2.85 -0.26
CA VAL A 238 -0.22 -2.54 1.11
C VAL A 238 -1.06 -3.30 2.12
N SER A 239 -0.52 -3.63 3.29
CA SER A 239 -1.33 -4.18 4.35
C SER A 239 -2.07 -3.13 5.16
N ARG A 240 -3.28 -3.47 5.62
CA ARG A 240 -4.04 -2.69 6.60
C ARG A 240 -3.20 -2.43 7.85
N THR A 241 -2.43 -3.42 8.29
CA THR A 241 -1.56 -3.30 9.46
C THR A 241 -0.39 -2.33 9.27
N SER A 242 0.12 -2.17 8.04
CA SER A 242 1.10 -1.11 7.71
C SER A 242 0.50 0.28 7.89
N LEU A 243 -0.75 0.48 7.45
CA LEU A 243 -1.47 1.74 7.68
C LEU A 243 -1.73 1.97 9.17
N ASP A 244 -2.15 0.94 9.91
CA ASP A 244 -2.39 1.05 11.34
C ASP A 244 -1.11 1.41 12.10
N ASP A 245 0.03 0.84 11.74
CA ASP A 245 1.33 1.20 12.34
C ASP A 245 1.69 2.66 12.10
N LEU A 246 1.55 3.13 10.85
CA LEU A 246 1.75 4.54 10.54
C LEU A 246 0.78 5.43 11.34
N ASN A 247 -0.51 5.10 11.38
CA ASN A 247 -1.53 5.87 12.05
C ASN A 247 -1.35 5.95 13.57
N ARG A 248 -0.71 4.96 14.21
CA ARG A 248 -0.34 5.03 15.63
C ARG A 248 0.76 6.05 15.93
N ARG A 249 1.56 6.40 14.92
CA ARG A 249 2.69 7.36 15.03
C ARG A 249 2.28 8.79 14.66
N LEU A 250 1.10 8.96 14.07
CA LEU A 250 0.62 10.25 13.60
C LEU A 250 -0.27 10.95 14.64
N PRO A 251 -0.23 12.29 14.72
CA PRO A 251 -1.14 13.05 15.58
C PRO A 251 -2.61 12.93 15.11
N HIS A 252 -2.81 12.81 13.80
CA HIS A 252 -4.12 12.59 13.17
C HIS A 252 -4.02 11.43 12.20
N LYS A 253 -5.00 10.53 12.25
CA LYS A 253 -5.04 9.37 11.35
C LYS A 253 -5.24 9.82 9.92
N VAL A 254 -4.55 9.15 9.01
CA VAL A 254 -4.71 9.31 7.57
C VAL A 254 -5.44 8.10 6.98
N ALA A 255 -6.25 8.37 5.96
CA ALA A 255 -6.98 7.35 5.22
C ALA A 255 -6.07 6.73 4.14
N ILE A 256 -6.35 5.49 3.74
CA ILE A 256 -5.51 4.73 2.79
C ILE A 256 -5.52 5.33 1.38
N GLU A 257 -6.58 6.06 1.06
CA GLU A 257 -6.89 6.72 -0.19
C GLU A 257 -5.81 7.75 -0.56
N ARG A 258 -5.14 8.35 0.44
CA ARG A 258 -3.96 9.22 0.25
C ARG A 258 -2.78 8.50 -0.39
N PHE A 259 -2.68 7.19 -0.19
CA PHE A 259 -1.59 6.37 -0.72
C PHE A 259 -1.89 5.78 -2.09
N ARG A 260 -3.16 5.79 -2.51
CA ARG A 260 -3.65 5.38 -3.83
C ARG A 260 -3.33 3.93 -4.20
N MET A 261 -3.41 3.05 -3.21
CA MET A 261 -3.16 1.62 -3.38
C MET A 261 -4.34 0.94 -4.09
N ASN A 262 -4.10 -0.18 -4.77
CA ASN A 262 -5.15 -0.98 -5.41
C ASN A 262 -5.65 -2.10 -4.49
N ILE A 263 -4.74 -2.84 -3.86
CA ILE A 263 -5.06 -3.96 -2.99
C ILE A 263 -4.67 -3.62 -1.55
N ILE A 264 -5.63 -3.75 -0.63
CA ILE A 264 -5.38 -3.69 0.81
C ILE A 264 -5.39 -5.11 1.36
N LEU A 265 -4.23 -5.56 1.83
CA LEU A 265 -4.03 -6.89 2.41
C LEU A 265 -4.45 -6.92 3.89
N GLU A 266 -5.10 -8.01 4.28
CA GLU A 266 -5.37 -8.33 5.68
C GLU A 266 -4.68 -9.63 6.12
N GLY A 267 -4.49 -9.78 7.43
CA GLY A 267 -3.90 -10.98 8.03
C GLY A 267 -2.37 -10.96 8.20
N SER A 268 -1.71 -9.91 7.68
CA SER A 268 -0.26 -9.74 7.82
C SER A 268 0.14 -8.95 9.06
N ALA A 269 1.41 -9.03 9.46
CA ALA A 269 2.05 -8.02 10.29
C ALA A 269 2.31 -6.74 9.46
N ALA A 270 2.58 -5.64 10.15
CA ALA A 270 2.96 -4.39 9.49
C ALA A 270 4.21 -4.59 8.63
N TYR A 271 4.13 -4.17 7.37
CA TYR A 271 5.17 -4.22 6.35
C TYR A 271 5.63 -5.62 5.92
N GLU A 272 4.92 -6.68 6.32
CA GLU A 272 5.28 -8.05 5.95
C GLU A 272 5.18 -8.29 4.43
N GLU A 273 4.28 -7.57 3.74
CA GLU A 273 4.12 -7.61 2.29
C GLU A 273 5.41 -7.23 1.52
N GLU A 274 6.33 -6.50 2.17
CA GLU A 274 7.58 -6.07 1.55
C GLU A 274 8.64 -7.17 1.51
N SER A 275 8.43 -8.28 2.23
CA SER A 275 9.31 -9.45 2.19
C SER A 275 9.04 -10.35 1.00
N TRP A 276 7.90 -10.18 0.33
CA TRP A 276 7.46 -11.05 -0.76
C TRP A 276 8.08 -10.58 -2.08
N ARG A 277 8.59 -11.53 -2.86
CA ARG A 277 9.00 -11.30 -4.24
C ARG A 277 7.87 -11.60 -5.22
N SER A 278 7.00 -12.57 -4.89
CA SER A 278 5.77 -12.81 -5.63
C SER A 278 4.69 -13.35 -4.70
N PHE A 279 3.43 -13.14 -5.11
CA PHE A 279 2.26 -13.63 -4.38
C PHE A 279 1.19 -14.08 -5.36
N GLY A 280 0.31 -14.97 -4.90
CA GLY A 280 -0.83 -15.48 -5.64
C GLY A 280 -2.15 -15.06 -5.01
N ILE A 281 -3.17 -14.89 -5.85
CA ILE A 281 -4.58 -14.72 -5.45
C ILE A 281 -5.41 -15.67 -6.32
N GLY A 282 -5.86 -16.78 -5.73
CA GLY A 282 -6.34 -17.93 -6.51
C GLY A 282 -5.26 -18.42 -7.49
N GLU A 283 -5.62 -18.57 -8.76
CA GLU A 283 -4.69 -18.98 -9.83
C GLU A 283 -3.86 -17.82 -10.42
N LYS A 284 -4.13 -16.57 -10.01
CA LYS A 284 -3.42 -15.40 -10.53
C LYS A 284 -2.13 -15.18 -9.77
N THR A 285 -1.04 -14.91 -10.48
CA THR A 285 0.27 -14.62 -9.90
C THR A 285 0.67 -13.17 -10.18
N PHE A 286 1.34 -12.57 -9.19
CA PHE A 286 1.82 -11.20 -9.21
C PHE A 286 3.28 -11.17 -8.76
N VAL A 287 4.09 -10.34 -9.42
CA VAL A 287 5.53 -10.23 -9.14
C VAL A 287 5.84 -8.83 -8.64
N MET A 288 6.42 -8.73 -7.45
CA MET A 288 6.83 -7.46 -6.88
C MET A 288 7.93 -6.84 -7.74
N SER A 289 7.67 -5.63 -8.20
CA SER A 289 8.61 -4.82 -8.96
C SER A 289 9.53 -4.08 -7.99
N ARG A 290 8.94 -3.27 -7.11
CA ARG A 290 9.69 -2.44 -6.16
C ARG A 290 8.84 -1.94 -5.01
N ARG A 291 9.52 -1.40 -4.00
CA ARG A 291 8.92 -0.63 -2.92
C ARG A 291 8.33 0.68 -3.47
N CYS A 292 7.19 1.11 -2.93
CA CYS A 292 6.54 2.34 -3.35
C CYS A 292 7.13 3.55 -2.60
N GLU A 293 8.05 4.25 -3.27
CA GLU A 293 8.50 5.58 -2.85
C GLU A 293 7.34 6.56 -2.81
N ARG A 294 7.24 7.33 -1.71
CA ARG A 294 6.17 8.29 -1.51
C ARG A 294 6.64 9.68 -1.89
N CYS A 295 6.01 10.21 -2.94
CA CYS A 295 6.12 11.62 -3.35
C CYS A 295 5.21 12.52 -2.48
N THR A 296 4.91 13.73 -2.94
CA THR A 296 4.05 14.69 -2.23
C THR A 296 2.55 14.39 -2.31
N VAL A 297 2.12 13.40 -3.10
CA VAL A 297 0.69 13.06 -3.28
C VAL A 297 -0.05 12.77 -1.96
N PRO A 298 0.51 11.99 -1.00
CA PRO A 298 -0.17 11.74 0.28
C PRO A 298 -0.40 12.97 1.15
N LEU A 299 0.26 14.09 0.84
CA LEU A 299 0.05 15.38 1.53
C LEU A 299 -1.27 16.05 1.10
N VAL A 300 -1.89 15.62 0.00
CA VAL A 300 -3.18 16.16 -0.45
C VAL A 300 -4.30 15.53 0.37
N ASN A 301 -5.18 16.37 0.92
CA ASN A 301 -6.38 15.91 1.60
C ASN A 301 -7.42 15.44 0.57
N PRO A 302 -7.85 14.16 0.59
CA PRO A 302 -8.82 13.66 -0.39
C PRO A 302 -10.22 14.30 -0.24
N GLU A 303 -10.56 14.87 0.91
CA GLU A 303 -11.87 15.48 1.15
C GLU A 303 -11.92 16.94 0.72
N THR A 304 -10.84 17.69 0.93
CA THR A 304 -10.79 19.15 0.67
C THR A 304 -10.00 19.51 -0.59
N GLY A 305 -9.17 18.61 -1.11
CA GLY A 305 -8.26 18.87 -2.23
C GLY A 305 -7.09 19.79 -1.86
N GLU A 306 -6.97 20.18 -0.59
CA GLU A 306 -5.90 21.04 -0.10
C GLU A 306 -4.60 20.28 0.04
N ARG A 307 -3.50 20.93 -0.35
CA ARG A 307 -2.15 20.41 -0.19
C ARG A 307 -1.59 20.80 1.17
N GLY A 308 -1.22 19.80 1.97
CA GLY A 308 -0.40 20.01 3.16
C GLY A 308 1.02 20.48 2.82
N SER A 309 1.73 21.01 3.82
CA SER A 309 3.13 21.45 3.69
C SER A 309 4.02 20.35 3.09
N SER A 310 5.05 20.73 2.32
CA SER A 310 6.03 19.80 1.72
C SER A 310 6.79 18.95 2.74
N ASN A 311 6.82 19.39 4.01
CA ASN A 311 7.32 18.63 5.16
C ASN A 311 6.19 18.25 6.15
N GLY A 312 4.99 18.03 5.62
CA GLY A 312 3.80 17.65 6.39
C GLY A 312 3.62 16.14 6.56
N GLU A 313 2.54 15.78 7.25
CA GLU A 313 2.15 14.38 7.43
C GLU A 313 1.33 13.85 6.24
N PRO A 314 1.44 12.56 5.91
CA PRO A 314 2.17 11.49 6.62
C PRO A 314 3.64 11.31 6.20
N ILE A 315 4.13 12.11 5.25
CA ILE A 315 5.47 11.93 4.67
C ILE A 315 6.56 12.19 5.70
N ARG A 316 6.40 13.23 6.54
CA ARG A 316 7.36 13.56 7.59
C ARG A 316 7.55 12.42 8.58
N GLU A 317 6.47 11.81 9.06
CA GLU A 317 6.58 10.66 9.96
C GLU A 317 7.25 9.46 9.28
N LEU A 318 6.87 9.14 8.03
CA LEU A 318 7.50 8.03 7.30
C LEU A 318 9.01 8.24 7.12
N ARG A 319 9.50 9.47 6.89
CA ARG A 319 10.95 9.75 6.79
C ARG A 319 11.74 9.39 8.05
N LYS A 320 11.10 9.28 9.21
CA LYS A 320 11.80 8.94 10.46
C LYS A 320 12.21 7.47 10.55
N TYR A 321 11.50 6.57 9.86
CA TYR A 321 11.69 5.12 10.02
C TYR A 321 11.55 4.28 8.75
N ARG A 322 11.18 4.90 7.61
CA ARG A 322 10.89 4.20 6.34
C ARG A 322 11.73 4.71 5.17
N LEU A 323 12.91 5.29 5.41
CA LEU A 323 13.84 5.59 4.32
C LEU A 323 14.50 4.31 3.80
N PHE A 324 14.86 4.28 2.52
CA PHE A 324 15.44 3.11 1.88
C PHE A 324 16.68 2.58 2.63
N SER A 325 17.53 3.48 3.13
CA SER A 325 18.73 3.16 3.93
C SER A 325 18.44 2.48 5.27
N MET A 326 17.20 2.55 5.77
CA MET A 326 16.76 1.92 7.02
C MET A 326 16.10 0.55 6.81
N LEU A 327 15.84 0.18 5.56
CA LEU A 327 15.11 -1.05 5.23
C LEU A 327 16.08 -2.18 4.82
N PRO A 328 15.71 -3.46 5.09
CA PRO A 328 16.48 -4.60 4.61
C PRO A 328 16.66 -4.56 3.08
N ASN A 329 17.86 -4.89 2.61
CA ASN A 329 18.25 -4.83 1.20
C ASN A 329 18.06 -3.43 0.58
N GLY A 330 18.22 -2.38 1.39
CA GLY A 330 18.12 -1.00 0.98
C GLY A 330 19.30 -0.52 0.10
N ASP A 331 19.04 0.01 -1.09
CA ASP A 331 19.98 0.78 -1.90
C ASP A 331 20.09 2.22 -1.35
N PRO A 332 21.26 2.62 -0.83
CA PRO A 332 21.45 3.94 -0.25
C PRO A 332 21.35 5.09 -1.26
N ARG A 333 21.33 4.82 -2.58
CA ARG A 333 21.17 5.85 -3.62
C ARG A 333 19.75 6.43 -3.66
N HIS A 334 18.77 5.73 -3.09
CA HIS A 334 17.35 6.13 -3.06
C HIS A 334 16.91 6.64 -1.67
N ALA A 335 17.81 7.33 -0.94
CA ALA A 335 17.64 7.60 0.49
C ALA A 335 16.67 8.73 0.87
N ILE A 336 16.14 9.51 -0.08
CA ILE A 336 15.39 10.75 0.25
C ILE A 336 13.87 10.56 0.34
N SER A 337 13.32 9.58 -0.38
CA SER A 337 11.88 9.32 -0.42
C SER A 337 11.54 8.19 0.54
N PRO A 338 10.60 8.38 1.48
CA PRO A 338 10.20 7.28 2.34
C PRO A 338 9.33 6.26 1.58
N ILE A 339 9.28 5.04 2.11
CA ILE A 339 8.56 3.92 1.53
C ILE A 339 7.25 3.65 2.25
N PHE A 340 6.18 3.44 1.48
CA PHE A 340 4.93 2.89 1.99
C PHE A 340 4.17 2.15 0.90
N GLY A 341 4.06 0.83 1.06
CA GLY A 341 3.43 -0.08 0.11
C GLY A 341 4.38 -0.61 -0.96
N MET A 342 3.87 -1.54 -1.77
CA MET A 342 4.59 -2.25 -2.82
C MET A 342 3.95 -2.00 -4.19
N LYS A 343 4.79 -2.05 -5.24
CA LYS A 343 4.40 -1.98 -6.64
C LYS A 343 4.66 -3.34 -7.29
N PHE A 344 3.73 -3.83 -8.11
CA PHE A 344 3.85 -5.13 -8.76
C PHE A 344 3.40 -5.10 -10.22
N GLY A 345 3.92 -6.05 -10.99
CA GLY A 345 3.41 -6.44 -12.31
C GLY A 345 2.49 -7.66 -12.19
N THR A 346 1.56 -7.78 -13.14
CA THR A 346 0.70 -8.95 -13.25
C THR A 346 1.39 -9.96 -14.16
N SER A 347 1.44 -11.23 -13.73
CA SER A 347 1.92 -12.33 -14.58
C SER A 347 0.75 -13.03 -15.29
N CYS A 348 -0.35 -12.32 -15.49
CA CYS A 348 -1.58 -12.75 -16.15
C CYS A 348 -2.29 -11.53 -16.75
N HIS A 349 -2.93 -11.72 -17.91
CA HIS A 349 -3.70 -10.68 -18.61
C HIS A 349 -5.21 -10.85 -18.47
N THR A 350 -5.67 -11.87 -17.75
CA THR A 350 -7.10 -12.16 -17.58
C THR A 350 -7.35 -12.70 -16.18
N GLY A 351 -8.61 -12.63 -15.77
CA GLY A 351 -9.07 -13.12 -14.48
C GLY A 351 -9.58 -12.01 -13.58
N VAL A 352 -10.13 -12.43 -12.44
CA VAL A 352 -10.76 -11.54 -11.46
C VAL A 352 -10.18 -11.84 -10.10
N ILE A 353 -9.91 -10.80 -9.32
CA ILE A 353 -9.66 -10.89 -7.87
C ILE A 353 -10.79 -10.23 -7.11
N ARG A 354 -11.17 -10.78 -5.96
CA ARG A 354 -12.30 -10.32 -5.15
C ARG A 354 -11.88 -10.04 -3.73
N VAL A 355 -12.61 -9.15 -3.08
CA VAL A 355 -12.55 -9.01 -1.62
C VAL A 355 -12.86 -10.36 -0.97
N GLY A 356 -12.04 -10.76 -0.01
CA GLY A 356 -12.13 -12.04 0.70
C GLY A 356 -11.25 -13.15 0.13
N ASP A 357 -10.76 -13.01 -1.11
CA ASP A 357 -9.86 -13.99 -1.73
C ASP A 357 -8.61 -14.22 -0.88
N GLU A 358 -8.17 -15.48 -0.81
CA GLU A 358 -6.95 -15.85 -0.11
C GLU A 358 -5.72 -15.40 -0.89
N VAL A 359 -4.76 -14.84 -0.16
CA VAL A 359 -3.49 -14.36 -0.71
C VAL A 359 -2.37 -15.27 -0.19
N THR A 360 -1.56 -15.80 -1.10
CA THR A 360 -0.48 -16.74 -0.76
C THR A 360 0.86 -16.14 -1.21
N PRO A 361 1.80 -15.84 -0.29
CA PRO A 361 3.16 -15.52 -0.66
C PRO A 361 3.80 -16.73 -1.35
N LEU A 362 4.34 -16.54 -2.56
CA LEU A 362 4.89 -17.63 -3.37
C LEU A 362 6.42 -17.68 -3.25
N THR A 363 7.07 -16.51 -3.29
CA THR A 363 8.52 -16.38 -3.13
C THR A 363 8.86 -15.15 -2.30
N PHE A 364 10.05 -15.14 -1.70
CA PHE A 364 10.52 -14.09 -0.79
C PHE A 364 11.86 -13.52 -1.27
N TRP A 365 12.11 -12.25 -0.94
CA TRP A 365 13.40 -11.62 -1.20
C TRP A 365 14.52 -12.29 -0.39
N LYS A 366 15.65 -12.53 -1.03
CA LYS A 366 16.86 -13.08 -0.41
C LYS A 366 17.84 -11.96 -0.06
N ARG A 367 18.82 -12.29 0.78
CA ARG A 367 19.92 -11.39 1.09
C ARG A 367 20.72 -11.10 -0.18
N GLY A 368 20.89 -9.81 -0.49
CA GLY A 368 21.63 -9.38 -1.68
C GLY A 368 20.75 -9.14 -2.92
N ASP A 369 19.48 -9.58 -2.91
CA ASP A 369 18.51 -9.11 -3.91
C ASP A 369 18.41 -7.59 -3.85
N ARG A 370 18.33 -6.96 -5.03
CA ARG A 370 18.18 -5.51 -5.12
C ARG A 370 16.89 -5.19 -5.88
N THR A 371 15.97 -4.54 -5.19
CA THR A 371 14.88 -3.81 -5.82
C THR A 371 15.37 -2.40 -6.14
N TYR A 372 15.04 -1.89 -7.32
CA TYR A 372 15.29 -0.48 -7.68
C TYR A 372 14.40 0.48 -6.89
#